data_AF-A0A1V5ARP3-F1
#
_entry.id   AF-A0A1V5ARP3-F1
#
_cell.length_a   1.000
_cell.length_b   1.000
_cell.length_c   1.000
_cell.angle_alpha   90.00
_cell.angle_beta   90.00
_cell.angle_gamma   90.00
#
_symmetry.space_group_name_H-M   'P 1'
#
loop_
_entity.id
_entity.type
_entity.pdbx_description
1 polymer ?
#
loop_
_entity_poly.entity_id
_entity_poly.type
_entity_poly.pdbx_seq_one_letter_code
_entity_poly.pdbx_strand_id
1 'polypeptide(L)'
;MEKMMIIDLERRKQALADYLEIDPKEISICSTRVNDIATLQTHRMLYLVGTEDEVEAGIRGYFEHNMGDLDAAFIGKTAQLSVGDAQVVDRLCEILDEDIETDILNEAIFGIVKKCGDIKSLIDAAVAEVDRGEFLALDGKENPFGKYLIYRFREGQCSDIDY
;
A
#
# COMPACT_ATOMS: atom_id res chain seq x y z
N MET A 1 -15.90 12.62 -15.58
CA MET A 1 -14.97 11.93 -14.68
C MET A 1 -13.53 12.06 -15.16
N GLU A 2 -13.23 11.70 -16.40
CA GLU A 2 -11.86 11.73 -16.97
C GLU A 2 -11.16 13.10 -16.87
N LYS A 3 -11.84 14.20 -17.23
CA LYS A 3 -11.30 15.57 -17.09
C LYS A 3 -10.97 15.96 -15.64
N MET A 4 -11.68 15.40 -14.66
CA MET A 4 -11.45 15.66 -13.23
C MET A 4 -10.25 14.88 -12.71
N MET A 5 -10.08 13.63 -13.14
CA MET A 5 -8.87 12.84 -12.88
C MET A 5 -7.61 13.49 -13.44
N ILE A 6 -7.68 14.02 -14.67
CA ILE A 6 -6.54 14.69 -15.31
C ILE A 6 -6.12 15.95 -14.52
N ILE A 7 -7.08 16.79 -14.11
CA ILE A 7 -6.79 18.00 -13.32
C ILE A 7 -6.13 17.65 -11.98
N ASP A 8 -6.56 16.56 -11.35
CA ASP A 8 -6.06 16.17 -10.05
C ASP A 8 -4.66 15.52 -10.13
N LEU A 9 -4.35 14.81 -11.22
CA LEU A 9 -3.00 14.30 -11.51
C LEU A 9 -2.01 15.43 -11.80
N GLU A 10 -2.40 16.44 -12.59
CA GLU A 10 -1.55 17.60 -12.84
C GLU A 10 -1.27 18.40 -11.56
N ARG A 11 -2.20 18.45 -10.61
CA ARG A 11 -1.97 19.06 -9.29
C ARG A 11 -0.97 18.28 -8.44
N ARG A 12 -1.04 16.94 -8.44
CA ARG A 12 -0.05 16.08 -7.77
C ARG A 12 1.33 16.25 -8.37
N LYS A 13 1.39 16.29 -9.70
CA LYS A 13 2.61 16.56 -10.45
C LYS A 13 3.22 17.91 -10.06
N GLN A 14 2.41 18.96 -9.99
CA GLN A 14 2.89 20.27 -9.52
C GLN A 14 3.38 20.22 -8.08
N ALA A 15 2.66 19.56 -7.18
CA ALA A 15 3.08 19.42 -5.78
C ALA A 15 4.44 18.72 -5.63
N LEU A 16 4.68 17.66 -6.42
CA LEU A 16 5.98 16.98 -6.46
C LEU A 16 7.07 17.87 -7.04
N ALA A 17 6.78 18.63 -8.10
CA ALA A 17 7.73 19.57 -8.70
C ALA A 17 8.16 20.64 -7.70
N ASP A 18 7.19 21.23 -7.00
CA ASP A 18 7.44 22.28 -6.01
C ASP A 18 8.23 21.72 -4.81
N TYR A 19 7.92 20.51 -4.34
CA TYR A 19 8.66 19.83 -3.27
C TYR A 19 10.12 19.56 -3.63
N LEU A 20 10.37 19.13 -4.88
CA LEU A 20 11.71 18.81 -5.37
C LEU A 20 12.47 20.04 -5.92
N GLU A 21 11.81 21.19 -6.00
CA GLU A 21 12.34 22.42 -6.60
C GLU A 21 12.78 22.25 -8.08
N ILE A 22 12.00 21.53 -8.89
CA ILE A 22 12.27 21.26 -10.31
C ILE A 22 11.13 21.75 -11.24
N ASP A 23 11.37 21.79 -12.56
CA ASP A 23 10.28 22.09 -13.51
C ASP A 23 9.30 20.91 -13.56
N PRO A 24 7.98 21.12 -13.44
CA PRO A 24 6.99 20.04 -13.55
C PRO A 24 7.11 19.25 -14.86
N LYS A 25 7.65 19.82 -15.94
CA LYS A 25 7.91 19.09 -17.20
C LYS A 25 8.93 17.96 -17.05
N GLU A 26 9.76 17.98 -16.01
CA GLU A 26 10.70 16.92 -15.67
C GLU A 26 10.05 15.73 -14.95
N ILE A 27 8.73 15.81 -14.70
CA ILE A 27 7.95 14.77 -14.05
C ILE A 27 7.05 14.08 -15.08
N SER A 28 7.19 12.76 -15.17
CA SER A 28 6.29 11.87 -15.90
C SER A 28 5.24 11.28 -14.95
N ILE A 29 4.02 11.12 -15.43
CA ILE A 29 2.95 10.43 -14.71
C ILE A 29 2.97 8.97 -15.18
N CYS A 30 3.06 8.02 -14.26
CA CYS A 30 2.95 6.60 -14.62
C CYS A 30 1.47 6.21 -14.82
N SER A 31 1.21 5.22 -15.68
CA SER A 31 -0.17 4.75 -15.90
C SER A 31 -0.62 3.83 -14.76
N THR A 32 0.30 3.02 -14.25
CA THR A 32 0.10 2.15 -13.09
C THR A 32 0.19 2.95 -11.79
N ARG A 33 -0.75 2.66 -10.90
CA ARG A 33 -0.76 3.12 -9.51
C ARG A 33 -0.25 2.00 -8.61
N VAL A 34 0.56 2.35 -7.62
CA VAL A 34 1.00 1.39 -6.59
C VAL A 34 0.10 1.58 -5.39
N ASN A 35 -0.55 0.51 -4.94
CA ASN A 35 -1.55 0.56 -3.86
C ASN A 35 -2.63 1.63 -4.11
N ASP A 36 -3.06 1.78 -5.37
CA ASP A 36 -3.98 2.83 -5.83
C ASP A 36 -3.55 4.29 -5.61
N ILE A 37 -2.32 4.52 -5.14
CA ILE A 37 -1.70 5.85 -4.98
C ILE A 37 -1.06 6.26 -6.32
N ALA A 38 -1.17 7.55 -6.66
CA ALA A 38 -0.61 8.05 -7.91
C ALA A 38 0.93 7.94 -7.91
N THR A 39 1.46 7.26 -8.93
CA THR A 39 2.89 7.08 -9.12
C THR A 39 3.40 8.10 -10.14
N LEU A 40 4.42 8.86 -9.75
CA LEU A 40 5.08 9.85 -10.58
C LEU A 40 6.57 9.52 -10.69
N GLN A 41 7.19 9.84 -11.82
CA GLN A 41 8.61 9.64 -12.04
C GLN A 41 9.29 10.97 -12.29
N THR A 42 10.44 11.17 -11.67
CA THR A 42 11.44 12.10 -12.19
C THR A 42 12.81 11.45 -12.12
N HIS A 43 13.62 11.69 -13.16
CA HIS A 43 14.91 11.03 -13.32
C HIS A 43 14.75 9.50 -13.27
N ARG A 44 15.46 8.82 -12.36
CA ARG A 44 15.38 7.37 -12.12
C ARG A 44 14.70 7.03 -10.78
N MET A 45 13.81 7.90 -10.32
CA MET A 45 13.13 7.74 -9.04
C MET A 45 11.61 7.81 -9.24
N LEU A 46 10.92 6.82 -8.67
CA LEU A 46 9.47 6.78 -8.55
C LEU A 46 9.06 7.37 -7.20
N TYR A 47 8.00 8.17 -7.24
CA TYR A 47 7.39 8.81 -6.10
C TYR A 47 5.91 8.44 -6.02
N LEU A 48 5.44 8.19 -4.80
CA LEU A 48 4.00 8.08 -4.54
C LEU A 48 3.52 9.42 -4.02
N VAL A 49 2.44 9.94 -4.61
CA VAL A 49 1.84 11.21 -4.22
C VAL A 49 0.34 10.99 -4.03
N GLY A 50 -0.11 11.10 -2.78
CA GLY A 50 -1.51 10.89 -2.42
C GLY A 50 -1.97 11.89 -1.37
N THR A 51 -3.28 12.06 -1.22
CA THR A 51 -3.82 12.69 0.00
C THR A 51 -3.81 11.70 1.17
N GLU A 52 -4.00 12.18 2.40
CA GLU A 52 -4.16 11.35 3.60
C GLU A 52 -5.10 10.16 3.36
N ASP A 53 -6.32 10.43 2.87
CA ASP A 53 -7.34 9.41 2.62
C ASP A 53 -6.92 8.38 1.55
N GLU A 54 -6.15 8.80 0.54
CA GLU A 54 -5.70 7.91 -0.53
C GLU A 54 -4.58 6.99 -0.05
N VAL A 55 -3.69 7.54 0.78
CA VAL A 55 -2.60 6.77 1.39
C VAL A 55 -3.18 5.74 2.36
N GLU A 56 -4.11 6.14 3.24
CA GLU A 56 -4.75 5.19 4.15
C GLU A 56 -5.50 4.10 3.38
N ALA A 57 -6.27 4.47 2.35
CA ALA A 57 -6.97 3.50 1.51
C ALA A 57 -6.01 2.54 0.81
N GLY A 58 -4.86 3.02 0.32
CA GLY A 58 -3.84 2.19 -0.31
C GLY A 58 -3.21 1.17 0.65
N ILE A 59 -2.89 1.60 1.88
CA ILE A 59 -2.34 0.72 2.92
C ILE A 59 -3.40 -0.32 3.34
N ARG A 60 -4.67 0.09 3.47
CA ARG A 60 -5.78 -0.84 3.74
C ARG A 60 -5.87 -1.91 2.65
N GLY A 61 -5.90 -1.51 1.38
CA GLY A 61 -5.96 -2.42 0.24
C GLY A 61 -4.79 -3.39 0.21
N TYR A 62 -3.58 -2.94 0.57
CA TYR A 62 -2.41 -3.82 0.69
C TYR A 62 -2.67 -4.99 1.65
N PHE A 63 -3.12 -4.70 2.88
CA PHE A 63 -3.36 -5.76 3.88
C PHE A 63 -4.57 -6.64 3.57
N GLU A 64 -5.54 -6.14 2.79
CA GLU A 64 -6.62 -6.99 2.29
C GLU A 64 -6.11 -8.06 1.31
N HIS A 65 -5.05 -7.77 0.56
CA HIS A 65 -4.46 -8.68 -0.41
C HIS A 65 -3.24 -9.47 0.11
N ASN A 66 -2.57 -8.96 1.15
CA ASN A 66 -1.33 -9.52 1.69
C ASN A 66 -1.45 -9.76 3.20
N MET A 67 -2.54 -10.38 3.67
CA MET A 67 -2.73 -10.69 5.08
C MET A 67 -1.62 -11.56 5.66
N GLY A 68 -1.00 -12.41 4.82
CA GLY A 68 0.11 -13.28 5.18
C GLY A 68 1.35 -12.53 5.65
N ASP A 69 1.50 -11.25 5.32
CA ASP A 69 2.60 -10.42 5.82
C ASP A 69 2.43 -10.02 7.29
N LEU A 70 1.23 -10.22 7.85
CA LEU A 70 0.96 -10.00 9.26
C LEU A 70 1.30 -11.26 10.06
N ASP A 71 1.83 -11.05 11.27
CA ASP A 71 2.05 -12.13 12.23
C ASP A 71 0.74 -12.90 12.52
N ALA A 72 0.79 -14.23 12.47
CA ALA A 72 -0.39 -15.08 12.66
C ALA A 72 -1.06 -14.88 14.03
N ALA A 73 -0.26 -14.63 15.09
CA ALA A 73 -0.79 -14.36 16.42
C ALA A 73 -1.49 -13.00 16.48
N PHE A 74 -0.94 -11.99 15.78
CA PHE A 74 -1.59 -10.70 15.57
C PHE A 74 -2.93 -10.87 14.83
N ILE A 75 -2.97 -11.63 13.73
CA ILE A 75 -4.20 -11.92 12.98
C ILE A 75 -5.25 -12.55 13.90
N GLY A 76 -4.90 -13.65 14.56
CA GLY A 76 -5.83 -14.40 15.41
C GLY A 76 -6.39 -13.58 16.55
N LYS A 77 -5.55 -12.78 17.21
CA LYS A 77 -5.94 -11.91 18.32
C LYS A 77 -6.85 -10.77 17.84
N THR A 78 -6.44 -10.05 16.82
CA THR A 78 -7.10 -8.80 16.40
C THR A 78 -8.38 -9.06 15.62
N ALA A 79 -8.41 -10.12 14.81
CA ALA A 79 -9.64 -10.59 14.17
C ALA A 79 -10.57 -11.37 15.13
N GLN A 80 -10.18 -11.56 16.39
CA GLN A 80 -10.97 -12.27 17.41
C GLN A 80 -11.36 -13.70 16.99
N LEU A 81 -10.42 -14.39 16.34
CA LEU A 81 -10.65 -15.77 15.88
C LEU A 81 -10.82 -16.73 17.05
N SER A 82 -11.59 -17.79 16.83
CA SER A 82 -11.60 -18.92 17.75
C SER A 82 -10.22 -19.58 17.79
N VAL A 83 -9.91 -20.33 18.86
CA VAL A 83 -8.62 -21.05 18.97
C VAL A 83 -8.42 -22.00 17.78
N GLY A 84 -9.48 -22.64 17.30
CA GLY A 84 -9.39 -23.55 16.15
C GLY A 84 -9.11 -22.82 14.84
N ASP A 85 -9.78 -21.70 14.58
CA ASP A 85 -9.56 -20.91 13.36
C ASP A 85 -8.18 -20.24 13.37
N ALA A 86 -7.74 -19.74 14.53
CA ALA A 86 -6.42 -19.16 14.69
C ALA A 86 -5.31 -20.18 14.42
N GLN A 87 -5.47 -21.44 14.85
CA GLN A 87 -4.53 -22.52 14.52
C GLN A 87 -4.48 -22.83 13.02
N VAL A 88 -5.61 -22.71 12.31
CA VAL A 88 -5.62 -22.90 10.85
C VAL A 88 -4.88 -21.75 10.17
N VAL A 89 -5.11 -20.51 10.59
CA VAL A 89 -4.38 -19.33 10.06
C VAL A 89 -2.88 -19.47 10.30
N ASP A 90 -2.46 -19.85 11.51
CA ASP A 90 -1.06 -20.09 11.86
C ASP A 90 -0.39 -21.08 10.91
N ARG A 91 -1.05 -22.22 10.62
CA ARG A 91 -0.54 -23.19 9.64
C ARG A 91 -0.46 -22.64 8.22
N LEU A 92 -1.41 -21.80 7.80
CA LEU A 92 -1.37 -21.20 6.47
C LEU A 92 -0.24 -20.18 6.33
N CYS A 93 0.04 -19.41 7.39
CA CYS A 93 1.20 -18.52 7.46
C CYS A 93 2.52 -19.30 7.41
N GLU A 94 2.65 -20.43 8.12
CA GLU A 94 3.83 -21.30 8.01
C GLU A 94 4.05 -21.82 6.57
N ILE A 95 2.97 -22.18 5.86
CA ILE A 95 3.06 -22.64 4.46
C ILE A 95 3.45 -21.50 3.52
N LEU A 96 2.94 -20.28 3.76
CA LEU A 96 3.30 -19.09 2.99
C LEU A 96 4.80 -18.81 3.00
N ASP A 97 5.46 -19.00 4.15
CA ASP A 97 6.90 -18.82 4.28
C ASP A 97 7.71 -19.90 3.51
N GLU A 98 7.08 -21.02 3.17
CA GLU A 98 7.72 -22.18 2.54
C GLU A 98 7.40 -22.35 1.03
N ASP A 99 6.36 -21.71 0.49
CA ASP A 99 5.79 -21.99 -0.84
C ASP A 99 5.66 -20.76 -1.78
N ILE A 100 5.44 -21.01 -3.08
CA ILE A 100 5.38 -20.02 -4.17
C ILE A 100 3.93 -19.59 -4.48
N GLU A 101 2.91 -20.31 -4.00
CA GLU A 101 1.48 -20.00 -4.21
C GLU A 101 0.92 -18.96 -3.21
N THR A 102 1.66 -17.86 -3.02
CA THR A 102 1.35 -16.81 -2.04
C THR A 102 -0.03 -16.19 -2.18
N ASP A 103 -0.52 -16.00 -3.42
CA ASP A 103 -1.82 -15.37 -3.66
C ASP A 103 -2.98 -16.23 -3.16
N ILE A 104 -2.93 -17.54 -3.42
CA ILE A 104 -3.99 -18.48 -3.03
C ILE A 104 -4.07 -18.60 -1.50
N LEU A 105 -2.90 -18.61 -0.84
CA LEU A 105 -2.83 -18.70 0.62
C LEU A 105 -3.29 -17.40 1.28
N ASN A 106 -2.93 -16.23 0.74
CA ASN A 106 -3.45 -14.95 1.18
C ASN A 106 -4.98 -14.88 1.05
N GLU A 107 -5.54 -15.31 -0.09
CA GLU A 107 -6.99 -15.40 -0.28
C GLU A 107 -7.67 -16.34 0.71
N ALA A 108 -7.03 -17.47 1.05
CA ALA A 108 -7.55 -18.43 2.02
C ALA A 108 -7.59 -17.83 3.44
N ILE A 109 -6.50 -17.18 3.88
CA ILE A 109 -6.43 -16.49 5.17
C ILE A 109 -7.50 -15.39 5.23
N PHE A 110 -7.58 -14.56 4.19
CA PHE A 110 -8.61 -13.54 4.06
C PHE A 110 -10.02 -14.12 4.16
N GLY A 111 -10.26 -15.25 3.48
CA GLY A 111 -11.53 -15.96 3.51
C GLY A 111 -11.92 -16.47 4.91
N ILE A 112 -10.95 -16.94 5.69
CA ILE A 112 -11.15 -17.38 7.08
C ILE A 112 -11.47 -16.17 7.96
N VAL A 113 -10.62 -15.14 7.94
CA VAL A 113 -10.80 -13.92 8.74
C VAL A 113 -12.15 -13.28 8.45
N LYS A 114 -12.54 -13.18 7.17
CA LYS A 114 -13.82 -12.60 6.76
C LYS A 114 -15.04 -13.40 7.21
N LYS A 115 -14.93 -14.72 7.31
CA LYS A 115 -16.07 -15.60 7.70
C LYS A 115 -16.16 -15.83 9.20
N CYS A 116 -15.02 -15.92 9.87
CA CYS A 116 -14.92 -16.41 11.25
C CYS A 116 -14.46 -15.33 12.23
N GLY A 117 -14.04 -14.15 11.75
CA GLY A 117 -13.51 -13.07 12.58
C GLY A 117 -14.02 -11.68 12.19
N ASP A 118 -13.39 -10.67 12.79
CA ASP A 118 -13.60 -9.26 12.50
C ASP A 118 -12.47 -8.71 11.63
N ILE A 119 -12.68 -8.80 10.32
CA ILE A 119 -11.75 -8.27 9.33
C ILE A 119 -11.52 -6.76 9.48
N LYS A 120 -12.54 -6.00 9.87
CA LYS A 120 -12.41 -4.55 9.99
C LYS A 120 -11.47 -4.21 11.13
N SER A 121 -11.66 -4.83 12.29
CA SER A 121 -10.76 -4.65 13.44
C SER A 121 -9.32 -5.04 13.10
N LEU A 122 -9.11 -6.12 12.33
CA LEU A 122 -7.78 -6.53 11.88
C LEU A 122 -7.11 -5.45 11.02
N ILE A 123 -7.78 -5.02 9.95
CA ILE A 123 -7.23 -4.03 9.02
C ILE A 123 -7.02 -2.68 9.70
N ASP A 124 -7.98 -2.23 10.53
CA ASP A 124 -7.85 -0.99 11.29
C ASP A 124 -6.61 -1.01 12.21
N ALA A 125 -6.36 -2.13 12.88
CA ALA A 125 -5.18 -2.27 13.74
C ALA A 125 -3.87 -2.36 12.94
N ALA A 126 -3.87 -3.13 11.84
CA ALA A 126 -2.69 -3.24 10.98
C ALA A 126 -2.27 -1.87 10.47
N VAL A 127 -3.21 -1.10 9.92
CA VAL A 127 -2.99 0.28 9.44
C VAL A 127 -2.50 1.21 10.55
N ALA A 128 -3.01 1.06 11.78
CA ALA A 128 -2.62 1.89 12.92
C ALA A 128 -1.19 1.63 13.42
N GLU A 129 -0.65 0.43 13.19
CA GLU A 129 0.73 0.07 13.56
C GLU A 129 1.75 0.38 12.46
N VAL A 130 1.30 0.69 11.23
CA VAL A 130 2.18 1.02 10.11
C VAL A 130 2.85 2.37 10.31
N ASP A 131 4.18 2.37 10.35
CA ASP A 131 4.96 3.55 9.99
C ASP A 131 4.89 3.74 8.47
N ARG A 132 4.10 4.71 8.02
CA ARG A 132 3.83 4.94 6.59
C ARG A 132 5.08 5.30 5.81
N GLY A 133 6.05 5.97 6.45
CA GLY A 133 7.31 6.33 5.84
C GLY A 133 8.13 5.07 5.52
N GLU A 134 8.33 4.21 6.52
CA GLU A 134 9.03 2.93 6.35
C GLU A 134 8.31 1.98 5.38
N PHE A 135 6.98 2.04 5.35
CA PHE A 135 6.17 1.19 4.49
C PHE A 135 6.17 1.62 3.01
N LEU A 136 6.14 2.93 2.74
CA LEU A 136 5.95 3.47 1.38
C LEU A 136 7.19 4.15 0.79
N ALA A 137 8.24 4.43 1.56
CA ALA A 137 9.40 5.15 1.08
C ALA A 137 10.72 4.40 1.33
N LEU A 138 11.58 4.40 0.32
CA LEU A 138 12.95 3.89 0.36
C LEU A 138 13.79 4.53 1.48
N ASP A 139 13.52 5.79 1.82
CA ASP A 139 14.22 6.53 2.85
C ASP A 139 13.48 6.56 4.20
N GLY A 140 12.39 5.81 4.33
CA GLY A 140 11.60 5.69 5.55
C GLY A 140 10.81 6.94 5.91
N LYS A 141 10.63 7.89 4.98
CA LYS A 141 10.05 9.21 5.29
C LYS A 141 8.75 9.49 4.56
N GLU A 142 7.77 9.90 5.36
CA GLU A 142 6.60 10.64 4.90
C GLU A 142 6.97 12.14 4.77
N ASN A 143 6.69 12.73 3.61
CA ASN A 143 6.97 14.14 3.37
C ASN A 143 5.66 14.90 3.08
N PRO A 144 5.04 15.56 4.09
CA PRO A 144 3.85 16.37 3.88
C PRO A 144 4.16 17.62 3.05
N PHE A 145 3.39 17.85 1.98
CA PHE A 145 3.48 19.03 1.14
C PHE A 145 2.09 19.54 0.74
N GLY A 146 1.66 20.63 1.38
CA GLY A 146 0.30 21.15 1.23
C GLY A 146 -0.73 20.13 1.71
N LYS A 147 -1.57 19.63 0.80
CA LYS A 147 -2.58 18.59 1.08
C LYS A 147 -2.13 17.17 0.70
N TYR A 148 -0.90 17.02 0.20
CA TYR A 148 -0.37 15.76 -0.31
C TYR A 148 0.71 15.22 0.63
N LEU A 149 0.86 13.91 0.62
CA LEU A 149 1.97 13.17 1.21
C LEU A 149 2.83 12.63 0.07
N ILE A 150 4.13 12.86 0.14
CA ILE A 150 5.10 12.48 -0.89
C ILE A 150 6.06 11.45 -0.31
N TYR A 151 6.18 10.32 -1.00
CA TYR A 151 7.06 9.22 -0.62
C TYR A 151 8.05 8.94 -1.74
N ARG A 152 9.34 8.87 -1.40
CA ARG A 152 10.39 8.45 -2.32
C ARG A 152 10.38 6.93 -2.41
N PHE A 153 9.59 6.38 -3.32
CA PHE A 153 9.22 4.96 -3.30
C PHE A 153 10.36 4.03 -3.68
N ARG A 154 10.88 4.14 -4.91
CA ARG A 154 12.00 3.30 -5.36
C ARG A 154 12.70 3.85 -6.59
N GLU A 155 13.92 3.37 -6.82
CA GLU A 155 14.59 3.58 -8.10
C GLU A 155 13.90 2.78 -9.21
N GLY A 156 13.75 3.38 -10.39
CA GLY A 156 13.10 2.73 -11.53
C GLY A 156 12.51 3.71 -12.55
N GLN A 157 11.74 3.15 -13.47
CA GLN A 157 11.01 3.88 -14.52
C GLN A 157 9.54 3.44 -14.53
N CYS A 158 8.63 4.30 -15.00
CA CYS A 158 7.21 3.96 -15.16
C CYS A 158 7.03 2.70 -16.02
N SER A 159 7.88 2.50 -17.04
CA SER A 159 7.88 1.31 -17.89
C SER A 159 8.16 -0.01 -17.14
N ASP A 160 8.71 0.05 -15.94
CA ASP A 160 8.97 -1.14 -15.12
C ASP A 160 7.72 -1.60 -14.34
N ILE A 161 6.65 -0.79 -14.35
CA ILE A 161 5.39 -1.05 -13.63
C ILE A 161 4.15 -0.92 -14.50
N ASP A 162 4.25 -0.26 -15.65
CA ASP A 162 3.20 -0.16 -16.66
C ASP A 162 3.13 -1.50 -17.42
N TYR A 163 2.29 -2.44 -16.96
CA TYR A 163 2.00 -3.73 -17.59
C TYR A 163 0.65 -3.72 -18.32
#